data_AF-A0A835T1V2-F1
#
_entry.id   AF-A0A835T1V2-F1
#
_cell.length_a   1.000
_cell.length_b   1.000
_cell.length_c   1.000
_cell.angle_alpha   90.00
_cell.angle_beta   90.00
_cell.angle_gamma   90.00
#
_symmetry.space_group_name_H-M   'P 1'
#
loop_
_entity.id
_entity.type
_entity.pdbx_description
1 polymer ?
#
loop_
_entity_poly.entity_id
_entity_poly.type
_entity_poly.pdbx_seq_one_letter_code
_entity_poly.pdbx_strand_id
1 'polypeptide(L)'
;MHFRQYTVAAAAAVGADARVCGVDGVTYAHPSAAALAGVAVLNCGACGECSNEQDVGVYLATAADLTVRVRACGMRLLAKRRDRCLADLGFSPGCAACFAANIDCDRRHCLWPCLRYTLRSWFSGPPRGGQQETLGSNPCLACDERVCGPAFLACAGANRRRAGIVSDIGRSGAEVCQLAVNFVKPAERH
;
A
#
# COMPACT_ATOMS: atom_id res chain seq x y z
N MET A 1 29.51 -14.11 -14.41
CA MET A 1 28.93 -12.88 -13.83
C MET A 1 28.31 -12.08 -14.97
N HIS A 2 26.98 -12.04 -15.05
CA HIS A 2 26.26 -11.27 -16.07
C HIS A 2 25.37 -10.25 -15.35
N PHE A 3 25.80 -8.99 -15.36
CA PHE A 3 24.93 -7.88 -15.02
C PHE A 3 23.90 -7.75 -16.14
N ARG A 4 22.63 -8.08 -15.87
CA ARG A 4 21.54 -7.70 -16.78
C ARG A 4 21.43 -6.18 -16.76
N GLN A 5 21.72 -5.56 -17.89
CA GLN A 5 21.39 -4.16 -18.14
C GLN A 5 19.87 -4.04 -18.09
N TYR A 6 19.34 -3.43 -17.03
CA TYR A 6 17.95 -3.01 -16.98
C TYR A 6 17.83 -1.75 -17.82
N THR A 7 17.22 -1.88 -19.00
CA THR A 7 16.85 -0.74 -19.83
C THR A 7 15.86 0.12 -19.05
N VAL A 8 16.25 1.37 -18.79
CA VAL A 8 15.40 2.39 -18.17
C VAL A 8 14.30 2.69 -19.17
N ALA A 9 13.13 2.06 -19.00
CA ALA A 9 11.94 2.42 -19.76
C ALA A 9 11.62 3.89 -19.47
N ALA A 10 11.45 4.68 -20.53
CA ALA A 10 11.10 6.09 -20.45
C ALA A 10 9.85 6.27 -19.59
N ALA A 11 10.02 6.95 -18.45
CA ALA A 11 8.97 7.22 -17.49
C ALA A 11 7.91 8.12 -18.12
N ALA A 12 6.73 7.56 -18.38
CA ALA A 12 5.54 8.35 -18.67
C ALA A 12 5.02 8.99 -17.37
N ALA A 13 5.08 10.33 -17.32
CA ALA A 13 4.24 11.25 -16.54
C ALA A 13 4.04 10.99 -15.03
N VAL A 14 5.03 10.46 -14.31
CA VAL A 14 5.20 10.84 -12.90
C VAL A 14 5.96 12.17 -12.95
N GLY A 15 5.29 13.27 -12.60
CA GLY A 15 5.87 14.62 -12.74
C GLY A 15 7.31 14.65 -12.24
N ALA A 16 8.20 15.29 -13.00
CA ALA A 16 9.64 15.34 -12.71
C ALA A 16 9.97 15.83 -11.29
N ASP A 17 9.02 16.49 -10.62
CA ASP A 17 9.09 17.00 -9.25
C ASP A 17 8.52 16.07 -8.16
N ALA A 18 8.13 14.84 -8.51
CA ALA A 18 7.59 13.89 -7.55
C ALA A 18 8.73 13.19 -6.78
N ARG A 19 8.77 13.40 -5.46
CA ARG A 19 9.66 12.68 -4.55
C ARG A 19 9.53 11.16 -4.71
N VAL A 20 10.62 10.44 -4.47
CA VAL A 20 10.64 8.97 -4.43
C VAL A 20 11.44 8.48 -3.22
N CYS A 21 11.09 7.32 -2.70
CA CYS A 21 11.88 6.63 -1.70
C CYS A 21 12.78 5.60 -2.38
N GLY A 22 14.08 5.74 -2.18
CA GLY A 22 15.08 4.78 -2.61
C GLY A 22 15.05 3.51 -1.76
N VAL A 23 15.67 2.47 -2.29
CA VAL A 23 15.76 1.14 -1.64
C VAL A 23 16.78 1.13 -0.50
N ASP A 24 17.57 2.19 -0.42
CA ASP A 24 18.46 2.55 0.68
C ASP A 24 17.76 3.32 1.81
N GLY A 25 16.44 3.54 1.71
CA GLY A 25 15.66 4.28 2.71
C GLY A 25 15.81 5.80 2.61
N VAL A 26 16.41 6.34 1.54
CA VAL A 26 16.59 7.78 1.34
C VAL A 26 15.47 8.35 0.49
N THR A 27 14.90 9.48 0.92
CA THR A 27 13.96 10.24 0.09
C THR A 27 14.72 11.12 -0.89
N TYR A 28 14.51 10.90 -2.17
CA TYR A 28 15.06 11.72 -3.25
C TYR A 28 14.03 12.75 -3.71
N ALA A 29 14.50 13.95 -4.06
CA ALA A 29 13.64 15.04 -4.54
C ALA A 29 12.88 14.66 -5.83
N HIS A 30 13.52 13.88 -6.69
CA HIS A 30 12.97 13.43 -7.98
C HIS A 30 13.58 12.07 -8.38
N PRO A 31 12.93 11.30 -9.29
CA PRO A 31 13.41 9.98 -9.70
C PRO A 31 14.82 9.97 -10.29
N SER A 32 15.18 11.02 -11.03
CA SER A 32 16.52 11.13 -11.60
C SER A 32 17.63 11.32 -10.56
N ALA A 33 17.34 11.85 -9.37
CA ALA A 33 18.33 11.94 -8.30
C ALA A 33 18.65 10.55 -7.72
N ALA A 34 17.63 9.70 -7.54
CA ALA A 34 17.85 8.30 -7.15
C ALA A 34 18.65 7.55 -8.23
N ALA A 35 18.32 7.75 -9.50
CA ALA A 35 19.03 7.14 -10.62
C ALA A 35 20.51 7.59 -10.71
N LEU A 36 20.80 8.89 -10.51
CA LEU A 36 22.17 9.41 -10.46
C LEU A 36 22.96 8.86 -9.28
N ALA A 37 22.30 8.54 -8.17
CA ALA A 37 22.90 7.87 -7.02
C ALA A 37 23.05 6.35 -7.22
N GLY A 38 22.59 5.79 -8.35
CA GLY A 38 22.60 4.34 -8.60
C GLY A 38 21.61 3.57 -7.73
N VAL A 39 20.59 4.24 -7.20
CA VAL A 39 19.61 3.68 -6.26
C VAL A 39 18.28 3.44 -6.96
N ALA A 40 17.77 2.22 -6.86
CA ALA A 40 16.44 1.87 -7.37
C ALA A 40 15.34 2.50 -6.51
N VAL A 41 14.15 2.68 -7.07
CA VAL A 41 13.00 3.26 -6.36
C VAL A 41 12.21 2.15 -5.67
N LEU A 42 12.03 2.24 -4.35
CA LEU A 42 11.19 1.33 -3.57
C LEU A 42 9.71 1.72 -3.65
N ASN A 43 9.42 3.02 -3.51
CA ASN A 43 8.08 3.54 -3.65
C ASN A 43 8.08 5.00 -4.17
N CYS A 44 7.03 5.37 -4.90
CA CYS A 44 6.74 6.77 -5.20
C CYS A 44 6.36 7.53 -3.91
N GLY A 45 6.69 8.82 -3.83
CA GLY A 45 6.52 9.65 -2.63
C GLY A 45 7.73 9.60 -1.69
N ALA A 46 7.65 10.32 -0.57
CA ALA A 46 8.68 10.26 0.46
C ALA A 46 8.72 8.87 1.15
N CYS A 47 9.86 8.56 1.76
CA CYS A 47 9.98 7.41 2.66
C CYS A 47 9.11 7.61 3.91
N GLY A 48 8.74 6.50 4.54
CA GLY A 48 8.09 6.44 5.84
C GLY A 48 8.30 5.07 6.48
N GLU A 49 7.53 4.77 7.52
CA GLU A 49 7.73 3.55 8.32
C GLU A 49 7.56 2.24 7.51
N CYS A 50 6.71 2.25 6.47
CA CYS A 50 6.48 1.11 5.59
C CYS A 50 7.41 1.09 4.36
N SER A 51 8.34 2.03 4.23
CA SER A 51 9.27 2.14 3.10
C SER A 51 10.53 1.30 3.33
N ASN A 52 10.35 -0.01 3.47
CA ASN A 52 11.43 -0.99 3.57
C ASN A 52 11.04 -2.31 2.88
N GLU A 53 12.02 -3.20 2.66
CA GLU A 53 11.81 -4.47 1.98
C GLU A 53 10.80 -5.39 2.69
N GLN A 54 10.79 -5.41 4.02
CA GLN A 54 9.87 -6.24 4.79
C GLN A 54 8.42 -5.83 4.51
N ASP A 55 8.10 -4.56 4.67
CA ASP A 55 6.72 -4.06 4.58
C ASP A 55 6.21 -4.03 3.14
N VAL A 56 7.06 -3.68 2.17
CA VAL A 56 6.74 -3.81 0.75
C VAL A 56 6.59 -5.29 0.36
N GLY A 57 7.38 -6.19 0.96
CA GLY A 57 7.24 -7.63 0.82
C GLY A 57 5.87 -8.13 1.29
N VAL A 58 5.36 -7.63 2.42
CA VAL A 58 4.00 -7.94 2.89
C VAL A 58 2.95 -7.46 1.88
N TYR A 59 3.07 -6.22 1.36
CA TYR A 59 2.17 -5.70 0.34
C TYR A 59 2.10 -6.59 -0.91
N LEU A 60 3.24 -7.13 -1.34
CA LEU A 60 3.32 -8.01 -2.50
C LEU A 60 2.73 -9.39 -2.19
N ALA A 61 3.12 -9.99 -1.07
CA ALA A 61 2.67 -11.32 -0.66
C ALA A 61 1.16 -11.39 -0.42
N THR A 62 0.54 -10.26 -0.07
CA THR A 62 -0.90 -10.13 0.23
C THR A 62 -1.64 -9.29 -0.81
N ALA A 63 -1.08 -9.10 -2.01
CA ALA A 63 -1.65 -8.22 -3.03
C ALA A 63 -3.12 -8.57 -3.37
N ALA A 64 -3.49 -9.84 -3.26
CA ALA A 64 -4.84 -10.34 -3.57
C ALA A 64 -5.86 -10.19 -2.43
N ASP A 65 -5.45 -9.92 -1.19
CA ASP A 65 -6.37 -9.98 -0.04
C ASP A 65 -5.99 -9.11 1.18
N LEU A 66 -5.00 -8.22 1.06
CA LEU A 66 -4.56 -7.37 2.17
C LEU A 66 -5.71 -6.56 2.77
N THR A 67 -6.63 -6.07 1.94
CA THR A 67 -7.77 -5.27 2.43
C THR A 67 -8.65 -6.10 3.36
N VAL A 68 -8.87 -7.37 3.04
CA VAL A 68 -9.63 -8.31 3.88
C VAL A 68 -8.87 -8.60 5.19
N ARG A 69 -7.57 -8.86 5.11
CA ARG A 69 -6.72 -9.16 6.28
C ARG A 69 -6.66 -8.00 7.26
N VAL A 70 -6.40 -6.78 6.78
CA VAL A 70 -6.32 -5.57 7.61
C VAL A 70 -7.69 -5.21 8.18
N ARG A 71 -8.79 -5.35 7.42
CA ARG A 71 -10.15 -5.17 7.96
C ARG A 71 -10.42 -6.13 9.13
N ALA A 72 -10.00 -7.39 9.04
CA ALA A 72 -10.10 -8.35 10.14
C ALA A 72 -9.28 -7.92 11.38
N CYS A 73 -8.11 -7.29 11.19
CA CYS A 73 -7.40 -6.63 12.29
C CYS A 73 -8.24 -5.50 12.91
N GLY A 74 -8.82 -4.62 12.09
CA GLY A 74 -9.60 -3.46 12.54
C GLY A 74 -10.89 -3.77 13.31
N MET A 75 -11.43 -4.98 13.15
CA MET A 75 -12.57 -5.47 13.93
C MET A 75 -12.22 -5.76 15.40
N ARG A 76 -10.92 -5.87 15.75
CA ARG A 76 -10.50 -6.07 17.14
C ARG A 76 -10.73 -4.80 17.95
N LEU A 77 -11.46 -4.92 19.07
CA LEU A 77 -11.87 -3.78 19.90
C LEU A 77 -10.69 -3.10 20.63
N LEU A 78 -9.70 -3.87 21.06
CA LEU A 78 -8.55 -3.37 21.82
C LEU A 78 -7.40 -2.99 20.87
N ALA A 79 -6.86 -1.77 21.02
CA ALA A 79 -5.74 -1.25 20.22
C ALA A 79 -4.54 -2.21 20.20
N LYS A 80 -4.07 -2.65 21.38
CA LYS A 80 -2.97 -3.64 21.49
C LYS A 80 -3.21 -4.94 20.73
N ARG A 81 -4.48 -5.36 20.56
CA ARG A 81 -4.81 -6.56 19.76
C ARG A 81 -4.80 -6.25 18.25
N ARG A 82 -5.10 -5.02 17.84
CA ARG A 82 -4.94 -4.56 16.45
C ARG A 82 -3.48 -4.52 16.05
N ASP A 83 -2.62 -3.90 16.87
CA ASP A 83 -1.18 -3.77 16.60
C ASP A 83 -0.54 -5.15 16.43
N ARG A 84 -0.83 -6.08 17.35
CA ARG A 84 -0.37 -7.47 17.25
C ARG A 84 -0.87 -8.16 15.99
N CYS A 85 -2.15 -7.99 15.64
CA CYS A 85 -2.67 -8.56 14.40
C CYS A 85 -1.92 -8.08 13.16
N LEU A 86 -1.61 -6.78 13.10
CA LEU A 86 -0.89 -6.18 11.96
C LEU A 86 0.55 -6.68 11.92
N ALA A 87 1.21 -6.81 13.08
CA ALA A 87 2.51 -7.43 13.17
C ALA A 87 2.49 -8.91 12.74
N ASP A 88 1.45 -9.67 13.11
CA ASP A 88 1.26 -11.07 12.70
C ASP A 88 1.05 -11.23 11.18
N LEU A 89 0.68 -10.16 10.46
CA LEU A 89 0.68 -10.14 8.98
C LEU A 89 2.09 -9.99 8.39
N GLY A 90 3.09 -9.73 9.22
CA GLY A 90 4.49 -9.56 8.84
C GLY A 90 4.97 -8.10 8.77
N PHE A 91 4.12 -7.12 9.08
CA PHE A 91 4.53 -5.71 9.10
C PHE A 91 5.53 -5.42 10.22
N SER A 92 6.47 -4.53 9.95
CA SER A 92 7.36 -3.95 10.95
C SER A 92 6.54 -3.22 12.03
N PRO A 93 7.07 -3.06 13.25
CA PRO A 93 6.35 -2.35 14.32
C PRO A 93 5.94 -0.92 13.94
N GLY A 94 6.81 -0.19 13.22
CA GLY A 94 6.52 1.17 12.75
C GLY A 94 5.38 1.19 11.73
N CYS A 95 5.44 0.32 10.72
CA CYS A 95 4.39 0.23 9.71
C CYS A 95 3.05 -0.23 10.30
N ALA A 96 3.08 -1.21 11.21
CA ALA A 96 1.90 -1.67 11.94
C ALA A 96 1.25 -0.53 12.75
N ALA A 97 2.05 0.34 13.38
CA ALA A 97 1.54 1.50 14.09
C ALA A 97 0.83 2.51 13.14
N CYS A 98 1.38 2.75 11.94
CA CYS A 98 0.71 3.57 10.93
C CYS A 98 -0.66 2.98 10.52
N PHE A 99 -0.74 1.67 10.30
CA PHE A 99 -2.01 0.99 10.01
C PHE A 99 -3.00 1.07 11.17
N ALA A 100 -2.54 0.88 12.41
CA ALA A 100 -3.38 0.99 13.59
C ALA A 100 -3.96 2.40 13.76
N ALA A 101 -3.15 3.43 13.52
CA ALA A 101 -3.59 4.82 13.53
C ALA A 101 -4.62 5.10 12.41
N ASN A 102 -4.43 4.54 11.21
CA ASN A 102 -5.41 4.65 10.13
C ASN A 102 -6.74 4.00 10.51
N ILE A 103 -6.71 2.78 11.06
CA ILE A 103 -7.91 2.09 11.56
C ILE A 103 -8.62 2.92 12.62
N ASP A 104 -7.88 3.54 13.55
CA ASP A 104 -8.47 4.37 14.60
C ASP A 104 -9.06 5.68 14.05
N CYS A 105 -8.51 6.20 12.95
CA CYS A 105 -9.11 7.30 12.19
C CYS A 105 -10.41 6.85 11.48
N ASP A 106 -10.38 5.71 10.78
CA ASP A 106 -11.54 5.16 10.08
C ASP A 106 -12.71 4.90 11.03
N ARG A 107 -12.43 4.36 12.21
CA ARG A 107 -13.43 4.12 13.26
C ARG A 107 -14.08 5.41 13.78
N ARG A 108 -13.38 6.54 13.69
CA ARG A 108 -13.89 7.85 14.15
C ARG A 108 -14.63 8.60 13.05
N HIS A 109 -14.15 8.52 11.80
CA HIS A 109 -14.64 9.38 10.71
C HIS A 109 -15.38 8.62 9.61
N CYS A 110 -15.06 7.34 9.38
CA CYS A 110 -15.58 6.54 8.29
C CYS A 110 -16.44 5.35 8.74
N LEU A 111 -16.72 5.22 10.05
CA LEU A 111 -17.50 4.12 10.63
C LEU A 111 -18.84 3.93 9.91
N TRP A 112 -19.54 5.01 9.60
CA TRP A 112 -20.88 4.93 9.03
C TRP A 112 -20.89 4.49 7.55
N PRO A 113 -20.11 5.09 6.63
CA PRO A 113 -19.92 4.56 5.28
C PRO A 113 -19.47 3.08 5.28
N CYS A 114 -18.56 2.71 6.18
CA CYS A 114 -18.05 1.35 6.30
C CYS A 114 -19.10 0.36 6.80
N LEU A 115 -19.82 0.68 7.87
CA LEU A 115 -20.87 -0.17 8.41
C LEU A 115 -21.99 -0.38 7.37
N ARG A 116 -22.40 0.69 6.66
CA ARG A 116 -23.41 0.59 5.59
C ARG A 116 -22.97 -0.33 4.46
N TYR A 117 -21.71 -0.21 4.02
CA TYR A 117 -21.14 -1.10 3.00
C TYR A 117 -21.10 -2.55 3.48
N THR A 118 -20.59 -2.81 4.68
CA THR A 118 -20.51 -4.16 5.26
C THR A 118 -21.89 -4.80 5.45
N LEU A 119 -22.86 -4.05 5.98
CA LEU A 119 -24.24 -4.53 6.15
C LEU A 119 -24.89 -4.85 4.81
N ARG A 120 -24.72 -3.99 3.80
CA ARG A 120 -25.21 -4.25 2.44
C ARG A 120 -24.61 -5.54 1.87
N SER A 121 -23.31 -5.73 1.99
CA SER A 121 -22.63 -6.95 1.53
C SER A 121 -23.08 -8.21 2.28
N TRP A 122 -23.49 -8.10 3.55
CA TRP A 122 -24.04 -9.22 4.32
C TRP A 122 -25.45 -9.60 3.87
N PHE A 123 -26.34 -8.62 3.65
CA PHE A 123 -27.72 -8.87 3.25
C PHE A 123 -27.89 -9.18 1.75
N SER A 124 -27.05 -8.59 0.89
CA SER A 124 -27.16 -8.73 -0.57
C SER A 124 -26.25 -9.82 -1.15
N GLY A 125 -25.47 -10.50 -0.30
CA GLY A 125 -24.38 -11.40 -0.71
C GLY A 125 -23.16 -10.62 -1.24
N PRO A 126 -21.98 -11.27 -1.35
CA PRO A 126 -20.84 -10.66 -2.01
C PRO A 126 -21.22 -10.27 -3.46
N PRO A 127 -20.65 -9.20 -4.03
CA PRO A 127 -20.86 -8.86 -5.43
C PRO A 127 -20.64 -10.09 -6.32
N ARG A 128 -21.57 -10.37 -7.23
CA ARG A 128 -21.50 -11.52 -8.14
C ARG A 128 -20.36 -11.31 -9.15
N GLY A 129 -19.50 -12.31 -9.26
CA GLY A 129 -18.27 -12.29 -10.08
C GLY A 129 -17.14 -11.60 -9.33
N GLY A 130 -15.93 -12.16 -9.36
CA GLY A 130 -14.72 -11.67 -8.69
C GLY A 130 -14.24 -10.30 -9.20
N GLN A 131 -15.12 -9.30 -9.11
CA GLN A 131 -14.90 -7.94 -9.50
C GLN A 131 -14.12 -7.26 -8.39
N GLN A 132 -12.93 -6.81 -8.77
CA GLN A 132 -12.05 -5.97 -7.96
C GLN A 132 -12.85 -4.83 -7.31
N GLU A 133 -12.66 -4.58 -6.01
CA GLU A 133 -13.31 -3.45 -5.34
C GLU A 133 -12.79 -2.16 -5.98
N THR A 134 -13.51 -1.57 -6.93
CA THR A 134 -13.12 -0.30 -7.54
C THR A 134 -13.33 0.82 -6.52
N LEU A 135 -12.38 1.75 -6.42
CA LEU A 135 -12.42 2.86 -5.45
C LEU A 135 -13.75 3.65 -5.50
N GLY A 136 -14.40 3.72 -6.68
CA GLY A 136 -15.70 4.38 -6.88
C GLY A 136 -16.94 3.57 -6.46
N SER A 137 -16.83 2.25 -6.25
CA SER A 137 -17.95 1.38 -5.85
C SER A 137 -18.01 1.09 -4.35
N ASN A 138 -16.91 1.35 -3.63
CA ASN A 138 -16.81 1.13 -2.19
C ASN A 138 -16.78 2.46 -1.40
N PRO A 139 -17.91 2.92 -0.84
CA PRO A 139 -17.99 4.18 -0.09
C PRO A 139 -17.19 4.15 1.23
N CYS A 140 -16.89 2.97 1.78
CA CYS A 140 -15.98 2.84 2.93
C CYS A 140 -14.56 3.25 2.52
N LEU A 141 -14.05 2.63 1.45
CA LEU A 141 -12.71 2.86 0.95
C LEU A 141 -12.54 4.29 0.43
N ALA A 142 -13.56 4.85 -0.22
CA ALA A 142 -13.55 6.25 -0.65
C ALA A 142 -13.46 7.23 0.54
N CYS A 143 -14.09 6.90 1.67
CA CYS A 143 -13.96 7.70 2.90
C CYS A 143 -12.55 7.60 3.48
N ASP A 144 -12.02 6.39 3.63
CA ASP A 144 -10.65 6.14 4.10
C ASP A 144 -9.64 6.94 3.27
N GLU A 145 -9.62 6.76 1.95
CA GLU A 145 -8.66 7.44 1.07
C GLU A 145 -8.72 8.97 1.14
N ARG A 146 -9.92 9.54 1.35
CA ARG A 146 -10.12 10.99 1.43
C ARG A 146 -9.77 11.55 2.81
N VAL A 147 -10.12 10.85 3.87
CA VAL A 147 -10.12 11.39 5.24
C VAL A 147 -8.90 10.93 6.02
N CYS A 148 -8.60 9.63 5.99
CA CYS A 148 -7.55 9.01 6.81
C CYS A 148 -6.27 8.72 6.00
N GLY A 149 -6.43 8.48 4.70
CA GLY A 149 -5.38 8.22 3.73
C GLY A 149 -4.22 9.23 3.70
N PRO A 150 -4.44 10.56 3.78
CA PRO A 150 -3.33 11.52 3.79
C PRO A 150 -2.39 11.35 4.98
N ALA A 151 -2.93 11.16 6.19
CA ALA A 151 -2.14 10.95 7.40
C ALA A 151 -1.45 9.58 7.38
N PHE A 152 -2.15 8.54 6.91
CA PHE A 152 -1.55 7.23 6.72
C PHE A 152 -0.37 7.28 5.73
N LEU A 153 -0.52 7.93 4.58
CA LEU A 153 0.55 8.05 3.58
C LEU A 153 1.74 8.89 4.07
N ALA A 154 1.51 9.85 4.96
CA ALA A 154 2.58 10.63 5.60
C ALA A 154 3.38 9.78 6.60
N CYS A 155 2.72 8.89 7.35
CA CYS A 155 3.35 7.96 8.29
C CYS A 155 4.04 6.80 7.57
N ALA A 156 3.29 6.11 6.71
CA ALA A 156 3.70 4.88 6.06
C ALA A 156 4.74 5.10 4.96
N GLY A 157 4.65 6.22 4.23
CA GLY A 157 5.47 6.47 3.02
C GLY A 157 5.05 5.59 1.84
N ALA A 158 5.02 4.27 2.04
CA ALA A 158 4.61 3.26 1.07
C ALA A 158 3.20 2.71 1.35
N ASN A 159 2.48 2.44 0.27
CA ASN A 159 1.33 1.55 0.22
C ASN A 159 1.40 0.75 -1.09
N ARG A 160 0.47 -0.19 -1.32
CA ARG A 160 0.46 -1.03 -2.54
C ARG A 160 0.63 -0.22 -3.83
N ARG A 161 -0.13 0.87 -4.02
CA ARG A 161 -0.03 1.70 -5.24
C ARG A 161 1.29 2.44 -5.35
N ARG A 162 1.84 2.96 -4.24
CA ARG A 162 3.13 3.66 -4.24
C ARG A 162 4.30 2.72 -4.47
N ALA A 163 4.16 1.46 -4.05
CA ALA A 163 5.13 0.40 -4.32
C ALA A 163 4.98 -0.25 -5.71
N GLY A 164 4.06 0.23 -6.56
CA GLY A 164 3.89 -0.33 -7.92
C GLY A 164 3.15 -1.67 -7.95
N ILE A 165 2.38 -1.98 -6.91
CA ILE A 165 1.68 -3.25 -6.75
C ILE A 165 0.21 -3.09 -7.15
N VAL A 166 -0.21 -3.82 -8.19
CA VAL A 166 -1.62 -4.02 -8.53
C VAL A 166 -2.23 -5.00 -7.52
N SER A 167 -3.40 -4.69 -6.99
CA SER A 167 -3.93 -5.37 -5.80
C SER A 167 -5.45 -5.50 -5.81
N ASP A 168 -6.03 -6.12 -4.78
CA ASP A 168 -7.48 -6.34 -4.59
C ASP A 168 -8.39 -5.09 -4.70
N ILE A 169 -7.81 -3.89 -4.70
CA ILE A 169 -8.50 -2.62 -5.00
C ILE A 169 -8.29 -2.25 -6.47
N GLY A 170 -9.37 -2.17 -7.23
CA GLY A 170 -9.37 -1.76 -8.63
C GLY A 170 -9.06 -0.27 -8.76
N ARG A 171 -7.87 0.05 -9.26
CA ARG A 171 -7.42 1.42 -9.57
C ARG A 171 -6.98 1.53 -11.02
N SER A 172 -6.99 2.74 -11.56
CA SER A 172 -6.42 2.99 -12.89
C SER A 172 -4.89 2.81 -12.86
N GLY A 173 -4.28 2.38 -13.97
CA GLY A 173 -2.83 2.17 -14.05
C GLY A 173 -2.01 3.43 -13.73
N ALA A 174 -2.58 4.62 -13.98
CA ALA A 174 -1.94 5.91 -13.68
C ALA A 174 -1.83 6.20 -12.18
N GLU A 175 -2.65 5.57 -11.33
CA GLU A 175 -2.58 5.72 -9.87
C GLU A 175 -1.54 4.80 -9.22
N VAL A 176 -0.99 3.85 -9.99
CA VAL A 176 0.04 2.90 -9.54
C VAL A 176 1.40 3.42 -9.98
N CYS A 177 2.35 3.46 -9.05
CA CYS A 177 3.71 3.91 -9.31
C CYS A 177 4.36 3.02 -10.38
N GLN A 178 4.78 3.63 -11.48
CA GLN A 178 5.46 2.94 -12.58
C GLN A 178 6.98 2.86 -12.40
N LEU A 179 7.50 3.52 -11.36
CA LEU A 179 8.94 3.62 -11.07
C LEU A 179 9.42 2.61 -10.03
N ALA A 180 8.51 2.17 -9.16
CA ALA A 180 8.86 1.29 -8.05
C ALA A 180 9.27 -0.10 -8.55
N VAL A 181 10.42 -0.57 -8.10
CA VAL A 181 10.85 -1.95 -8.37
C VAL A 181 10.21 -2.87 -7.34
N ASN A 182 9.50 -3.89 -7.81
CA ASN A 182 8.96 -4.93 -6.95
C ASN A 182 10.09 -5.93 -6.64
N PHE A 183 10.56 -5.95 -5.40
CA PHE A 183 11.55 -6.91 -4.92
C PHE A 183 10.93 -8.30 -4.82
N VAL A 184 11.01 -9.07 -5.89
CA VAL A 184 10.82 -10.52 -5.83
C VAL A 184 12.20 -11.15 -5.65
N LYS A 185 12.50 -11.68 -4.45
CA LYS A 185 13.51 -12.74 -4.38
C LYS A 185 13.04 -13.86 -5.31
N PRO A 186 13.86 -14.36 -6.24
CA PRO A 186 13.49 -15.54 -7.00
C PRO A 186 13.09 -16.63 -6.01
N ALA A 187 11.89 -17.18 -6.15
CA ALA A 187 11.52 -18.38 -5.42
C ALA A 187 12.60 -19.43 -5.71
N GLU A 188 13.30 -19.88 -4.67
CA GLU A 188 14.13 -21.07 -4.73
C GLU A 188 13.20 -22.21 -5.11
N ARG A 189 13.23 -22.57 -6.39
CA ARG A 189 12.60 -23.80 -6.89
C ARG A 189 13.37 -24.95 -6.28
N HIS A 190 12.73 -25.64 -5.34
CA HIS A 190 13.00 -27.05 -5.05
C HIS A 190 12.02 -27.91 -5.83
#